data_AF-A0A924JF05-F1
#
_entry.id   AF-A0A924JF05-F1
#
_cell.length_a   1.000
_cell.length_b   1.000
_cell.length_c   1.000
_cell.angle_alpha   90.00
_cell.angle_beta   90.00
_cell.angle_gamma   90.00
#
_symmetry.space_group_name_H-M   'P 1'
#
loop_
_entity.id
_entity.type
_entity.pdbx_description
1 polymer ?
#
loop_
_entity_poly.entity_id
_entity_poly.type
_entity_poly.pdbx_seq_one_letter_code
_entity_poly.pdbx_strand_id
1 'polypeptide(L)'
;MTDLLESSAVPFSPLIGVAPLMRRAFLKQDLAPLAAVLVKRAQDNPDDANAYLDCSTVLQLSGDRAIALEVQAQAIAINPLYSLPARKAPQLRLLALMGPGDLMANTPIEFLLEDGDVDLTLLYLTLDSDWPENVPDHDVMLVAVAESDANRPLLERLFGIADQWPRPVVNLPEHIA
;
A
#
# COMPACT_ATOMS: atom_id res chain seq x y z
N MET A 1 -21.17 3.73 7.21
CA MET A 1 -20.86 2.88 6.03
C MET A 1 -21.30 3.56 4.76
N THR A 2 -22.50 4.15 4.72
CA THR A 2 -23.05 4.90 3.57
C THR A 2 -22.04 5.88 2.95
N ASP A 3 -21.47 6.80 3.73
CA ASP A 3 -20.51 7.80 3.21
C ASP A 3 -19.26 7.18 2.58
N LEU A 4 -18.78 6.04 3.11
CA LEU A 4 -17.64 5.32 2.53
C LEU A 4 -18.02 4.65 1.22
N LEU A 5 -19.20 4.05 1.13
CA LEU A 5 -19.67 3.42 -0.11
C LEU A 5 -19.85 4.45 -1.21
N GLU A 6 -20.43 5.61 -0.87
CA GLU A 6 -20.60 6.73 -1.81
C GLU A 6 -19.25 7.26 -2.30
N SER A 7 -18.30 7.53 -1.40
CA SER A 7 -16.97 8.02 -1.81
C SER A 7 -16.17 6.98 -2.58
N SER A 8 -16.30 5.69 -2.23
CA SER A 8 -15.60 4.59 -2.90
C SER A 8 -16.11 4.32 -4.31
N ALA A 9 -17.34 4.76 -4.63
CA ALA A 9 -17.92 4.62 -5.97
C ALA A 9 -17.45 5.71 -6.95
N VAL A 10 -16.89 6.82 -6.45
CA VAL A 10 -16.40 7.93 -7.28
C VAL A 10 -15.08 7.53 -7.94
N PRO A 11 -14.94 7.65 -9.27
CA PRO A 11 -13.68 7.40 -9.98
C PRO A 11 -12.54 8.24 -9.43
N PHE A 12 -11.35 7.64 -9.33
CA PHE A 12 -10.11 8.26 -8.86
C PHE A 12 -10.18 8.85 -7.45
N SER A 13 -11.16 8.43 -6.63
CA SER A 13 -11.17 8.73 -5.21
C SER A 13 -9.86 8.31 -4.52
N PRO A 14 -9.44 9.04 -3.47
CA PRO A 14 -8.26 8.69 -2.69
C PRO A 14 -8.29 7.25 -2.18
N LEU A 15 -7.10 6.68 -2.02
CA LEU A 15 -6.92 5.35 -1.44
C LEU A 15 -7.54 5.30 -0.03
N ILE A 16 -8.33 4.26 0.25
CA ILE A 16 -8.84 4.00 1.60
C ILE A 16 -7.70 3.46 2.46
N GLY A 17 -6.96 2.47 1.95
CA GLY A 17 -5.78 1.90 2.58
C GLY A 17 -6.09 0.77 3.55
N VAL A 18 -5.04 0.02 3.91
CA VAL A 18 -5.17 -1.23 4.67
C VAL A 18 -5.69 -1.03 6.09
N ALA A 19 -5.24 0.00 6.81
CA ALA A 19 -5.61 0.20 8.21
C ALA A 19 -7.12 0.45 8.41
N PRO A 20 -7.78 1.37 7.67
CA PRO A 20 -9.23 1.54 7.78
C PRO A 20 -10.01 0.30 7.35
N LEU A 21 -9.56 -0.45 6.33
CA LEU A 21 -10.25 -1.65 5.85
C LEU A 21 -10.15 -2.80 6.85
N MET A 22 -8.95 -3.07 7.38
CA MET A 22 -8.71 -4.08 8.40
C MET A 22 -9.46 -3.79 9.70
N ARG A 23 -9.52 -2.54 10.15
CA ARG A 23 -10.32 -2.18 11.33
C ARG A 23 -11.79 -2.55 11.15
N ARG A 24 -12.36 -2.35 9.96
CA ARG A 24 -13.76 -2.70 9.68
C ARG A 24 -13.99 -4.21 9.67
N ALA A 25 -13.09 -4.96 9.03
CA ALA A 25 -13.10 -6.42 9.08
C ALA A 25 -12.99 -6.93 10.53
N PHE A 26 -12.07 -6.37 11.32
CA PHE A 26 -11.89 -6.70 12.74
C PHE A 26 -13.15 -6.43 13.57
N LEU A 27 -13.84 -5.32 13.30
CA LEU A 27 -15.13 -4.97 13.89
C LEU A 27 -16.31 -5.78 13.31
N LYS A 28 -16.04 -6.81 12.49
CA LYS A 28 -17.02 -7.69 11.84
C LYS A 28 -18.07 -6.94 11.02
N GLN A 29 -17.68 -5.79 10.46
CA GLN A 29 -18.54 -5.09 9.50
C GLN A 29 -18.57 -5.86 8.19
N ASP A 30 -19.74 -5.93 7.57
CA ASP A 30 -19.87 -6.55 6.25
C ASP A 30 -19.17 -5.69 5.18
N LEU A 31 -18.14 -6.27 4.56
CA LEU A 31 -17.38 -5.64 3.49
C LEU A 31 -17.89 -5.99 2.09
N ALA A 32 -18.85 -6.91 1.95
CA ALA A 32 -19.37 -7.31 0.64
C ALA A 32 -19.94 -6.13 -0.17
N PRO A 33 -20.68 -5.16 0.43
CA PRO A 33 -21.13 -3.98 -0.31
C PRO A 33 -19.97 -3.11 -0.81
N LEU A 34 -18.90 -2.99 -0.01
CA LEU A 34 -17.72 -2.20 -0.38
C LEU A 34 -16.94 -2.90 -1.50
N ALA A 35 -16.78 -4.24 -1.42
CA ALA A 35 -16.17 -5.04 -2.47
C ALA A 35 -16.89 -4.85 -3.81
N ALA A 36 -18.23 -4.91 -3.83
CA ALA A 36 -19.02 -4.72 -5.04
C ALA A 36 -18.81 -3.35 -5.68
N VAL A 37 -18.74 -2.29 -4.86
CA VAL A 37 -18.48 -0.92 -5.32
C VAL A 37 -17.06 -0.79 -5.90
N LEU A 38 -16.05 -1.31 -5.21
CA LEU A 38 -14.65 -1.23 -5.65
C LEU A 38 -14.40 -2.04 -6.93
N VAL A 39 -14.96 -3.25 -7.03
CA VAL A 39 -14.91 -4.08 -8.24
C VAL A 39 -15.51 -3.32 -9.41
N LYS A 40 -16.71 -2.74 -9.23
CA LYS A 40 -17.34 -1.95 -10.29
C LYS A 40 -16.51 -0.75 -10.69
N ARG A 41 -15.96 0.00 -9.72
CA ARG A 41 -15.12 1.18 -9.99
C ARG A 41 -13.86 0.82 -10.77
N ALA A 42 -13.17 -0.26 -10.39
CA ALA A 42 -11.97 -0.75 -11.07
C ALA A 42 -12.27 -1.23 -12.51
N GLN A 43 -13.42 -1.89 -12.72
CA GLN A 43 -13.86 -2.33 -14.05
C GLN A 43 -14.23 -1.16 -14.97
N ASP A 44 -14.95 -0.16 -14.44
CA ASP A 44 -15.37 1.02 -15.20
C ASP A 44 -14.18 1.97 -15.49
N ASN A 45 -13.13 1.93 -14.67
CA ASN A 45 -11.97 2.82 -14.76
C ASN A 45 -10.66 2.01 -14.64
N PRO A 46 -10.17 1.42 -15.76
CA PRO A 46 -9.00 0.55 -15.74
C PRO A 46 -7.70 1.21 -15.24
N ASP A 47 -7.59 2.54 -15.32
CA ASP A 47 -6.41 3.30 -14.88
C ASP A 47 -6.50 3.74 -13.40
N ASP A 48 -7.57 3.37 -12.69
CA ASP A 48 -7.80 3.77 -11.30
C ASP A 48 -7.09 2.83 -10.31
N ALA A 49 -5.77 2.96 -10.20
CA ALA A 49 -4.93 2.09 -9.37
C ALA A 49 -5.37 2.02 -7.90
N ASN A 50 -5.94 3.11 -7.34
CA ASN A 50 -6.45 3.12 -5.96
C ASN A 50 -7.62 2.16 -5.81
N ALA A 51 -8.54 2.13 -6.78
CA ALA A 51 -9.66 1.20 -6.78
C ALA A 51 -9.18 -0.26 -6.80
N TYR A 52 -8.16 -0.57 -7.61
CA TYR A 52 -7.55 -1.91 -7.64
C TYR A 52 -6.90 -2.27 -6.30
N LEU A 53 -6.11 -1.38 -5.70
CA LEU A 53 -5.42 -1.69 -4.45
C LEU A 53 -6.38 -1.88 -3.27
N ASP A 54 -7.40 -1.02 -3.15
CA ASP A 54 -8.45 -1.19 -2.13
C ASP A 54 -9.29 -2.46 -2.39
N CYS A 55 -9.61 -2.75 -3.66
CA CYS A 55 -10.31 -3.97 -4.05
C CYS A 55 -9.52 -5.23 -3.64
N SER A 56 -8.23 -5.29 -3.98
CA SER A 56 -7.33 -6.36 -3.54
C SER A 56 -7.38 -6.53 -2.02
N THR A 57 -7.22 -5.43 -1.28
CA THR A 57 -7.21 -5.47 0.19
C THR A 57 -8.51 -6.04 0.75
N VAL A 58 -9.66 -5.63 0.23
CA VAL A 58 -10.97 -6.18 0.64
C VAL A 58 -11.08 -7.67 0.30
N LEU A 59 -10.65 -8.10 -0.88
CA LEU A 59 -10.66 -9.51 -1.29
C LEU A 59 -9.76 -10.38 -0.40
N GLN A 60 -8.60 -9.87 0.01
CA GLN A 60 -7.73 -10.57 0.99
C GLN A 60 -8.46 -10.76 2.32
N LEU A 61 -9.18 -9.74 2.79
CA LEU A 61 -9.95 -9.80 4.04
C LEU A 61 -11.19 -10.71 3.94
N SER A 62 -11.72 -10.91 2.74
CA SER A 62 -12.81 -11.84 2.45
C SER A 62 -12.36 -13.30 2.27
N GLY A 63 -11.05 -13.55 2.10
CA GLY A 63 -10.47 -14.90 1.99
C GLY A 63 -10.12 -15.35 0.57
N ASP A 64 -10.36 -14.54 -0.45
CA ASP A 64 -10.10 -14.86 -1.86
C ASP A 64 -8.65 -14.53 -2.28
N ARG A 65 -7.68 -15.12 -1.56
CA ARG A 65 -6.26 -14.74 -1.63
C ARG A 65 -5.69 -14.70 -3.05
N ALA A 66 -5.92 -15.74 -3.86
CA ALA A 66 -5.30 -15.83 -5.19
C ALA A 66 -5.73 -14.66 -6.10
N ILE A 67 -7.05 -14.43 -6.19
CA ILE A 67 -7.62 -13.33 -6.97
C ILE A 67 -7.15 -11.99 -6.41
N ALA A 68 -7.10 -11.86 -5.09
CA ALA A 68 -6.68 -10.61 -4.46
C ALA A 68 -5.23 -10.23 -4.81
N LEU A 69 -4.33 -11.20 -4.90
CA LEU A 69 -2.93 -10.97 -5.29
C LEU A 69 -2.80 -10.61 -6.78
N GLU A 70 -3.62 -11.21 -7.66
CA GLU A 70 -3.67 -10.81 -9.08
C GLU A 70 -4.15 -9.36 -9.24
N VAL A 71 -5.19 -8.98 -8.51
CA VAL A 71 -5.71 -7.60 -8.49
C VAL A 71 -4.67 -6.63 -7.92
N GLN A 72 -3.90 -7.04 -6.90
CA GLN A 72 -2.80 -6.22 -6.36
C GLN A 72 -1.70 -5.99 -7.40
N ALA A 73 -1.30 -7.05 -8.11
CA ALA A 73 -0.28 -6.96 -9.15
C ALA A 73 -0.72 -6.00 -10.27
N GLN A 74 -2.00 -6.01 -10.65
CA GLN A 74 -2.56 -5.04 -11.59
C GLN A 74 -2.48 -3.61 -11.04
N ALA A 75 -2.85 -3.41 -9.77
CA ALA A 75 -2.77 -2.10 -9.13
C ALA A 75 -1.35 -1.52 -9.22
N ILE A 76 -0.34 -2.32 -8.83
CA ILE A 76 1.08 -1.94 -8.82
C ILE A 76 1.58 -1.68 -10.25
N ALA A 77 1.14 -2.46 -11.24
CA ALA A 77 1.50 -2.27 -12.63
C ALA A 77 0.93 -0.96 -13.23
N ILE A 78 -0.27 -0.55 -12.80
CA ILE A 78 -0.87 0.74 -13.19
C ILE A 78 -0.10 1.88 -12.52
N ASN A 79 0.16 1.77 -11.22
CA ASN A 79 0.87 2.78 -10.45
C ASN A 79 1.57 2.16 -9.22
N PRO A 80 2.89 2.29 -9.08
CA PRO A 80 3.60 1.79 -7.91
C PRO A 80 3.56 2.75 -6.70
N LEU A 81 3.12 4.00 -6.88
CA LEU A 81 3.16 5.06 -5.86
C LEU A 81 1.77 5.41 -5.32
N TYR A 82 1.52 5.15 -4.05
CA TYR A 82 0.22 5.43 -3.42
C TYR A 82 0.35 6.46 -2.29
N SER A 83 -0.57 7.41 -2.25
CA SER A 83 -0.61 8.48 -1.25
C SER A 83 -1.64 8.20 -0.18
N LEU A 84 -1.23 8.31 1.08
CA LEU A 84 -2.05 8.26 2.28
C LEU A 84 -1.77 9.54 3.09
N PRO A 85 -2.52 10.63 2.82
CA PRO A 85 -2.28 11.91 3.47
C PRO A 85 -2.61 11.85 4.97
N ALA A 86 -1.88 12.63 5.76
CA ALA A 86 -2.09 12.81 7.18
C ALA A 86 -3.51 13.30 7.49
N ARG A 87 -4.04 12.88 8.64
CA ARG A 87 -5.33 13.39 9.15
C ARG A 87 -5.19 14.75 9.84
N LYS A 88 -3.99 15.08 10.29
CA LYS A 88 -3.62 16.36 10.91
C LYS A 88 -2.69 17.14 9.98
N ALA A 89 -2.38 18.38 10.35
CA ALA A 89 -1.39 19.17 9.60
C ALA A 89 -0.06 18.38 9.53
N PRO A 90 0.44 18.05 8.34
CA PRO A 90 1.57 17.15 8.19
C PRO A 90 2.85 17.79 8.73
N GLN A 91 3.58 17.03 9.55
CA GLN A 91 4.87 17.42 10.13
C GLN A 91 6.03 16.58 9.61
N LEU A 92 5.73 15.44 8.97
CA LEU A 92 6.71 14.51 8.43
C LEU A 92 6.17 13.86 7.16
N ARG A 93 7.01 13.73 6.15
CA ARG A 93 6.73 12.93 4.95
C ARG A 93 7.54 11.64 4.98
N LEU A 94 6.83 10.52 5.04
CA LEU A 94 7.41 9.19 5.08
C LEU A 94 7.21 8.49 3.73
N LEU A 95 8.30 8.00 3.14
CA LEU A 95 8.27 7.06 2.03
C LEU A 95 8.45 5.64 2.57
N ALA A 96 7.50 4.75 2.34
CA ALA A 96 7.60 3.34 2.69
C ALA A 96 7.86 2.49 1.45
N LEU A 97 8.96 1.75 1.42
CA LEU A 97 9.22 0.75 0.38
C LEU A 97 8.45 -0.54 0.70
N MET A 98 7.57 -0.91 -0.21
CA MET A 98 6.67 -2.05 -0.09
C MET A 98 7.03 -3.14 -1.11
N GLY A 99 6.80 -4.39 -0.75
CA GLY A 99 6.80 -5.53 -1.67
C GLY A 99 5.37 -5.96 -2.01
N PRO A 100 5.13 -6.59 -3.17
CA PRO A 100 3.87 -7.27 -3.44
C PRO A 100 3.70 -8.46 -2.48
N GLY A 101 2.46 -8.79 -2.15
CA GLY A 101 2.16 -9.93 -1.29
C GLY A 101 0.92 -9.75 -0.44
N ASP A 102 0.72 -10.71 0.45
CA ASP A 102 -0.43 -10.68 1.36
C ASP A 102 -0.29 -9.59 2.44
N LEU A 103 -1.31 -9.44 3.29
CA LEU A 103 -1.32 -8.45 4.37
C LEU A 103 -0.19 -8.60 5.40
N MET A 104 0.62 -9.68 5.34
CA MET A 104 1.80 -9.89 6.19
C MET A 104 3.12 -9.64 5.44
N ALA A 105 3.09 -9.39 4.12
CA ALA A 105 4.29 -9.19 3.32
C ALA A 105 5.04 -7.89 3.63
N ASN A 106 4.40 -6.95 4.34
CA ASN A 106 5.00 -5.68 4.72
C ASN A 106 4.70 -5.37 6.19
N THR A 107 5.60 -4.62 6.81
CA THR A 107 5.43 -3.99 8.12
C THR A 107 4.24 -3.03 8.04
N PRO A 108 3.19 -3.21 8.85
CA PRO A 108 1.93 -2.51 8.70
C PRO A 108 2.00 -1.11 9.36
N ILE A 109 2.89 -0.26 8.84
CA ILE A 109 3.17 1.09 9.37
C ILE A 109 1.94 2.00 9.32
N GLU A 110 1.04 1.76 8.37
CA GLU A 110 -0.22 2.50 8.17
C GLU A 110 -1.06 2.55 9.45
N PHE A 111 -1.04 1.49 10.26
CA PHE A 111 -1.79 1.40 11.51
C PHE A 111 -1.24 2.33 12.59
N LEU A 112 0.06 2.61 12.58
CA LEU A 112 0.68 3.52 13.55
C LEU A 112 0.39 4.99 13.19
N LEU A 113 0.13 5.27 11.91
CA LEU A 113 0.06 6.63 11.36
C LEU A 113 -1.36 7.12 11.08
N GLU A 114 -2.36 6.24 11.12
CA GLU A 114 -3.71 6.50 10.61
C GLU A 114 -4.36 7.80 11.13
N ASP A 115 -4.15 8.14 12.41
CA ASP A 115 -4.70 9.34 13.07
C ASP A 115 -3.61 10.39 13.37
N GLY A 116 -2.46 10.28 12.71
CA GLY A 116 -1.26 11.08 12.91
C GLY A 116 -1.15 12.31 12.02
N ASP A 117 0.03 12.90 12.06
CA ASP A 117 0.52 14.04 11.29
C ASP A 117 1.64 13.65 10.31
N VAL A 118 1.67 12.39 9.89
CA VAL A 118 2.63 11.88 8.92
C VAL A 118 1.94 11.68 7.58
N ASP A 119 2.42 12.38 6.55
CA ASP A 119 2.04 12.10 5.17
C ASP A 119 2.80 10.85 4.72
N LEU A 120 2.07 9.79 4.38
CA LEU A 120 2.64 8.52 3.98
C LEU A 120 2.53 8.36 2.47
N THR A 121 3.64 8.00 1.83
CA THR A 121 3.68 7.49 0.46
C THR A 121 4.17 6.06 0.46
N LEU A 122 3.42 5.16 -0.15
CA LEU A 122 3.83 3.77 -0.39
C LEU A 122 4.46 3.69 -1.78
N LEU A 123 5.66 3.14 -1.88
CA LEU A 123 6.31 2.79 -3.14
C LEU A 123 6.46 1.27 -3.22
N TYR A 124 5.67 0.64 -4.08
CA TYR A 124 5.79 -0.78 -4.37
C TYR A 124 6.94 -1.04 -5.34
N LEU A 125 7.81 -1.98 -4.98
CA LEU A 125 8.89 -2.49 -5.81
C LEU A 125 8.69 -3.99 -6.02
N THR A 126 8.86 -4.45 -7.24
CA THR A 126 8.91 -5.89 -7.58
C THR A 126 10.36 -6.29 -7.85
N LEU A 127 10.65 -7.53 -8.20
CA LEU A 127 12.01 -7.90 -8.63
C LEU A 127 12.36 -7.34 -10.01
N ASP A 128 11.35 -7.22 -10.87
CA ASP A 128 11.50 -6.85 -12.27
C ASP A 128 11.22 -5.36 -12.53
N SER A 129 10.69 -4.61 -11.57
CA SER A 129 10.40 -3.19 -11.74
C SER A 129 11.68 -2.37 -11.75
N ASP A 130 11.83 -1.43 -12.68
CA ASP A 130 12.89 -0.44 -12.57
C ASP A 130 12.73 0.42 -11.31
N TRP A 131 13.83 1.02 -10.85
CA TRP A 131 13.74 2.08 -9.85
C TRP A 131 13.00 3.27 -10.48
N PRO A 132 12.04 3.89 -9.78
CA PRO A 132 11.37 5.08 -10.31
C PRO A 132 12.42 6.18 -10.56
N GLU A 133 12.38 6.78 -11.75
CA GLU A 133 13.30 7.87 -12.12
C GLU A 133 13.22 9.04 -11.13
N ASN A 134 12.03 9.27 -10.58
CA ASN A 134 11.78 10.28 -9.55
C ASN A 134 10.97 9.65 -8.42
N VAL A 135 11.44 9.80 -7.19
CA VAL A 135 10.64 9.55 -5.99
C VAL A 135 10.07 10.87 -5.47
N PRO A 136 8.84 10.86 -4.89
CA PRO A 136 8.30 12.04 -4.24
C PRO A 136 9.24 12.57 -3.15
N ASP A 137 9.29 13.89 -2.98
CA ASP A 137 10.10 14.48 -1.91
C ASP A 137 9.57 14.05 -0.54
N HIS A 138 10.48 13.57 0.30
CA HIS A 138 10.20 12.97 1.59
C HIS A 138 11.32 13.30 2.58
N ASP A 139 11.04 13.13 3.86
CA ASP A 139 11.99 13.46 4.92
C ASP A 139 12.73 12.22 5.43
N VAL A 140 12.09 11.05 5.36
CA VAL A 140 12.64 9.75 5.76
C VAL A 140 12.06 8.64 4.89
N MET A 141 12.87 7.62 4.62
CA MET A 141 12.45 6.38 3.98
C MET A 141 12.44 5.24 5.00
N LEU A 142 11.43 4.37 4.94
CA LEU A 142 11.34 3.12 5.69
C LEU A 142 11.31 1.95 4.70
N VAL A 143 12.14 0.93 4.91
CA VAL A 143 11.91 -0.36 4.24
C VAL A 143 10.85 -1.12 5.03
N ALA A 144 9.65 -1.20 4.47
CA ALA A 144 8.54 -1.89 5.13
C ALA A 144 8.49 -3.37 4.78
N VAL A 145 9.11 -3.82 3.67
CA VAL A 145 9.19 -5.24 3.28
C VAL A 145 9.56 -6.13 4.48
N ALA A 146 8.70 -7.10 4.80
CA ALA A 146 8.89 -7.98 5.95
C ALA A 146 9.81 -9.18 5.61
N GLU A 147 10.46 -9.76 6.62
CA GLU A 147 11.25 -10.99 6.45
C GLU A 147 10.34 -12.18 6.09
N SER A 148 10.64 -12.84 4.99
CA SER A 148 10.09 -14.13 4.60
C SER A 148 10.89 -14.72 3.44
N ASP A 149 10.78 -16.03 3.21
CA ASP A 149 11.37 -16.68 2.03
C ASP A 149 10.92 -16.04 0.71
N ALA A 150 9.68 -15.58 0.64
CA ALA A 150 9.13 -14.91 -0.55
C ALA A 150 9.72 -13.51 -0.78
N ASN A 151 9.99 -12.78 0.30
CA ASN A 151 10.54 -11.42 0.23
C ASN A 151 12.07 -11.37 0.18
N ARG A 152 12.76 -12.45 0.53
CA ARG A 152 14.23 -12.50 0.57
C ARG A 152 14.88 -11.95 -0.70
N PRO A 153 14.48 -12.32 -1.94
CA PRO A 153 15.09 -11.76 -3.14
C PRO A 153 14.88 -10.24 -3.30
N LEU A 154 13.73 -9.73 -2.82
CA LEU A 154 13.46 -8.29 -2.87
C LEU A 154 14.28 -7.55 -1.81
N LEU A 155 14.41 -8.10 -0.60
CA LEU A 155 15.26 -7.54 0.44
C LEU A 155 16.73 -7.49 -0.01
N GLU A 156 17.24 -8.56 -0.62
CA GLU A 156 18.59 -8.62 -1.18
C GLU A 156 18.79 -7.57 -2.29
N ARG A 157 17.77 -7.35 -3.14
CA ARG A 157 17.79 -6.28 -4.15
C ARG A 157 17.95 -4.88 -3.52
N LEU A 158 17.46 -4.68 -2.30
CA LEU A 158 17.51 -3.41 -1.58
C LEU A 158 18.82 -3.20 -0.80
N PHE A 159 19.73 -4.18 -0.76
CA PHE A 159 21.00 -4.03 -0.04
C PHE A 159 21.83 -2.86 -0.58
N GLY A 160 22.46 -2.11 0.33
CA GLY A 160 23.26 -0.92 0.02
C GLY A 160 22.45 0.30 -0.38
N ILE A 161 21.11 0.25 -0.33
CA ILE A 161 20.26 1.39 -0.73
C ILE A 161 20.61 2.67 0.05
N ALA A 162 20.95 2.54 1.33
CA ALA A 162 21.27 3.68 2.19
C ALA A 162 22.53 4.44 1.74
N ASP A 163 23.45 3.80 1.02
CA ASP A 163 24.66 4.45 0.52
C ASP A 163 24.36 5.46 -0.60
N GLN A 164 23.24 5.27 -1.30
CA GLN A 164 22.85 6.05 -2.48
C GLN A 164 21.59 6.90 -2.24
N TRP A 165 20.91 6.69 -1.11
CA TRP A 165 19.66 7.37 -0.82
C TRP A 165 19.88 8.79 -0.27
N PRO A 166 19.19 9.82 -0.78
CA PRO A 166 19.43 11.22 -0.37
C PRO A 166 18.86 11.57 1.01
N ARG A 167 18.06 10.68 1.62
CA ARG A 167 17.37 10.90 2.90
C ARG A 167 17.72 9.79 3.91
N PRO A 168 17.51 10.01 5.22
CA PRO A 168 17.67 8.95 6.21
C PRO A 168 16.83 7.72 5.88
N VAL A 169 17.40 6.53 6.10
CA VAL A 169 16.75 5.23 5.91
C VAL A 169 16.55 4.54 7.26
N VAL A 170 15.32 4.10 7.51
CA VAL A 170 14.92 3.34 8.69
C VAL A 170 14.65 1.89 8.28
N ASN A 171 14.96 0.96 9.18
CA ASN A 171 14.77 -0.48 8.99
C ASN A 171 15.56 -1.00 7.79
N LEU A 172 16.89 -0.87 7.84
CA LEU A 172 17.78 -1.29 6.74
C LEU A 172 17.56 -2.76 6.36
N PRO A 173 17.53 -3.10 5.06
CA PRO A 173 17.22 -4.46 4.60
C PRO A 173 18.22 -5.50 5.10
N GLU A 174 19.47 -5.13 5.34
CA GLU A 174 20.53 -5.97 5.92
C GLU A 174 20.25 -6.36 7.39
N HIS A 175 19.36 -5.64 8.06
CA HIS A 175 18.90 -5.96 9.42
C HIS A 175 17.58 -6.75 9.44
N ILE A 176 16.99 -7.01 8.26
CA ILE A 176 15.72 -7.74 8.10
C ILE A 176 15.98 -9.15 7.56
N ALA A 177 16.84 -9.28 6.54
CA ALA A 177 17.03 -10.49 5.72
C ALA A 177 17.85 -11.63 6.36
#